data_AF-A0A094ZFS8-F1
#
_entry.id   AF-A0A094ZFS8-F1
#
_cell.length_a   1.000
_cell.length_b   1.000
_cell.length_c   1.000
_cell.angle_alpha   90.00
_cell.angle_beta   90.00
_cell.angle_gamma   90.00
#
_symmetry.space_group_name_H-M   'P 1'
#
loop_
_entity.id
_entity.type
_entity.pdbx_description
1 polymer ?
#
loop_
_entity_poly.entity_id
_entity_poly.type
_entity_poly.pdbx_seq_one_letter_code
_entity_poly.pdbx_strand_id
1 'polypeptide(L)'
;MNVENSQFVKCASVSDNRLCAMCSENEFKYKCPKCEVKTCSLSCCNDHKAQFDCTGICDTITYCRKENYSMFFFQKDYRLLEEIDRENACREKQLLSLSHRNTGRIRRRNQLVKLANEYGVTLRLAPTLMLSRTKVNKTRVHIQKDEPKIILWSIEFSLMSSEEASDVTCITSHSKSIRLVVHDQEQLTRLCTIWSNHILNVSSERQDALITYYPSGSPPFGKISSWLHSKTSRPSDSTAKFYFYVNVQENGVEQVSKDIKTTTTLQNNYVKVFSTRRLIDILTIPGFIIHEMPTIYVSKKDLTNKNTNQ
;
A
#
# COMPACT_ATOMS: atom_id res chain seq x y z
N MET A 1 22.51 -33.76 -9.43
CA MET A 1 23.58 -34.70 -9.03
C MET A 1 24.90 -33.96 -9.15
N ASN A 2 25.54 -33.68 -8.02
CA ASN A 2 26.98 -33.39 -7.86
C ASN A 2 27.21 -33.38 -6.35
N VAL A 3 27.53 -34.56 -5.81
CA VAL A 3 27.79 -34.82 -4.40
C VAL A 3 29.31 -34.94 -4.25
N GLU A 4 30.01 -33.81 -4.27
CA GLU A 4 31.45 -33.78 -4.02
C GLU A 4 31.79 -32.58 -3.13
N ASN A 5 31.60 -32.77 -1.82
CA ASN A 5 32.44 -32.20 -0.77
C ASN A 5 31.96 -32.66 0.62
N SER A 6 31.85 -33.97 0.81
CA SER A 6 31.73 -34.54 2.16
C SER A 6 33.15 -34.80 2.66
N GLN A 7 33.69 -33.83 3.41
CA GLN A 7 34.96 -34.02 4.11
C GLN A 7 34.77 -35.14 5.13
N PHE A 8 35.37 -36.29 4.83
CA PHE A 8 35.51 -37.40 5.75
C PHE A 8 36.36 -36.96 6.95
N VAL A 9 35.70 -36.70 8.08
CA VAL A 9 36.40 -36.62 9.37
C VAL A 9 36.81 -38.04 9.74
N LYS A 10 38.03 -38.44 9.35
CA LYS A 10 38.72 -39.59 9.94
C LYS A 10 38.89 -39.30 11.42
N CYS A 11 38.37 -40.17 12.30
CA CYS A 11 38.80 -40.24 13.69
C CYS A 11 40.27 -40.66 13.71
N ALA A 12 41.17 -39.68 13.61
CA ALA A 12 42.60 -39.89 13.80
C ALA A 12 42.86 -40.20 15.27
N SER A 13 43.68 -41.23 15.49
CA SER A 13 44.28 -41.61 16.76
C SER A 13 44.72 -40.38 17.55
N VAL A 14 44.28 -40.30 18.81
CA VAL A 14 44.54 -39.22 19.76
C VAL A 14 46.05 -39.06 19.95
N SER A 15 46.67 -38.14 19.20
CA SER A 15 47.88 -37.47 19.68
C SER A 15 47.42 -36.46 20.72
N ASP A 16 47.72 -36.74 21.99
CA ASP A 16 47.45 -35.83 23.11
C ASP A 16 48.38 -34.63 23.04
N ASN A 17 48.25 -33.80 21.99
CA ASN A 17 48.91 -32.52 21.93
C ASN A 17 48.13 -31.57 22.84
N ARG A 18 48.70 -31.32 24.02
CA ARG A 18 48.14 -30.44 25.05
C ARG A 18 48.33 -28.96 24.73
N LEU A 19 49.07 -28.62 23.68
CA LEU A 19 49.40 -27.25 23.31
C LEU A 19 48.34 -26.63 22.40
N CYS A 20 48.27 -25.31 22.42
CA CYS A 20 47.44 -24.48 21.55
C CYS A 20 47.84 -24.69 20.08
N ALA A 21 46.85 -24.95 19.21
CA ALA A 21 47.10 -25.16 17.78
C ALA A 21 47.55 -23.88 17.03
N MET A 22 47.40 -22.70 17.65
CA MET A 22 47.76 -21.41 17.03
C MET A 22 49.14 -20.92 17.45
N CYS A 23 49.43 -20.87 18.75
CA CYS A 23 50.72 -20.37 19.24
C CYS A 23 51.70 -21.49 19.63
N SER A 24 51.24 -22.72 19.86
CA SER A 24 52.06 -23.85 20.35
C SER A 24 52.86 -23.61 21.65
N GLU A 25 52.71 -22.46 22.30
CA GLU A 25 53.45 -22.09 23.52
C GLU A 25 52.72 -22.48 24.80
N ASN A 26 51.39 -22.34 24.81
CA ASN A 26 50.56 -22.52 25.99
C ASN A 26 49.65 -23.74 25.84
N GLU A 27 49.29 -24.36 26.96
CA GLU A 27 48.29 -25.43 26.96
C GLU A 27 46.91 -24.93 26.49
N PHE A 28 46.18 -25.77 25.75
CA PHE A 28 44.87 -25.41 25.25
C PHE A 28 43.84 -25.30 26.40
N LYS A 29 42.94 -24.32 26.29
CA LYS A 29 41.85 -24.08 27.26
C LYS A 29 40.47 -24.17 26.62
N TYR A 30 40.38 -23.92 25.33
CA TYR A 30 39.13 -23.85 24.58
C TYR A 30 39.20 -24.74 23.34
N LYS A 31 38.03 -25.20 22.88
CA LYS A 31 37.86 -25.99 21.65
C LYS A 31 36.80 -25.31 20.78
N CYS A 32 37.11 -25.07 19.51
CA CYS A 32 36.15 -24.49 18.57
C CYS A 32 35.00 -25.47 18.29
N PRO A 33 33.72 -25.07 18.41
CA PRO A 33 32.58 -25.98 18.20
C PRO A 33 32.31 -26.33 16.73
N LYS A 34 32.93 -25.62 15.77
CA LYS A 34 32.82 -25.91 14.33
C LYS A 34 33.90 -26.88 13.84
N CYS A 35 35.16 -26.49 13.99
CA CYS A 35 36.31 -27.18 13.42
C CYS A 35 37.18 -27.89 14.47
N GLU A 36 36.75 -27.90 15.74
CA GLU A 36 37.43 -28.60 16.83
C GLU A 36 38.84 -28.12 17.19
N VAL A 37 39.32 -27.03 16.58
CA VAL A 37 40.63 -26.43 16.85
C VAL A 37 40.76 -26.05 18.33
N LYS A 38 41.86 -26.49 18.95
CA LYS A 38 42.20 -26.24 20.35
C LYS A 38 42.99 -24.94 20.49
N THR A 39 42.52 -24.01 21.32
CA THR A 39 43.13 -22.69 21.53
C THR A 39 43.33 -22.37 23.01
N CYS A 40 44.35 -21.58 23.37
CA CYS A 40 44.65 -21.25 24.77
C CYS A 40 44.02 -19.92 25.25
N SER A 41 43.63 -19.03 24.33
CA SER A 41 43.14 -17.68 24.63
C SER A 41 42.13 -17.20 23.60
N LEU A 42 41.43 -16.10 23.90
CA LEU A 42 40.52 -15.45 22.96
C LEU A 42 41.25 -14.93 21.71
N SER A 43 42.48 -14.42 21.84
CA SER A 43 43.31 -14.02 20.69
C SER A 43 43.50 -15.18 19.74
N CYS A 44 44.01 -16.32 20.23
CA CYS A 44 44.18 -17.52 19.42
C CYS A 44 42.82 -18.05 18.86
N CYS A 45 41.73 -17.86 19.59
CA CYS A 45 40.40 -18.18 19.09
C CYS A 45 39.99 -17.28 17.91
N ASN A 46 40.31 -15.99 17.91
CA ASN A 46 40.00 -15.10 16.80
C ASN A 46 40.98 -15.29 15.63
N ASP A 47 42.26 -15.52 15.93
CA ASP A 47 43.30 -15.76 14.94
C ASP A 47 42.99 -17.00 14.09
N HIS A 48 42.56 -18.11 14.71
CA HIS A 48 42.17 -19.29 13.92
C HIS A 48 40.92 -19.05 13.08
N LYS A 49 39.95 -18.26 13.58
CA LYS A 49 38.74 -17.93 12.82
C LYS A 49 39.09 -17.11 11.58
N ALA A 50 40.01 -16.16 11.71
CA ALA A 50 40.51 -15.38 10.59
C ALA A 50 41.36 -16.21 9.62
N GLN A 51 42.28 -17.03 10.13
CA GLN A 51 43.22 -17.79 9.31
C GLN A 51 42.56 -18.94 8.54
N PHE A 52 41.54 -19.59 9.12
CA PHE A 52 40.85 -20.75 8.53
C PHE A 52 39.44 -20.43 8.03
N ASP A 53 39.07 -19.14 7.93
CA ASP A 53 37.72 -18.67 7.57
C ASP A 53 36.61 -19.44 8.34
N CYS A 54 36.82 -19.58 9.65
CA CYS A 54 35.95 -20.38 10.50
C CYS A 54 34.91 -19.49 11.19
N THR A 55 33.63 -19.74 10.91
CA THR A 55 32.52 -19.02 11.56
C THR A 55 32.44 -19.29 13.07
N GLY A 56 33.03 -20.39 13.55
CA GLY A 56 32.97 -20.78 14.96
C GLY A 56 31.57 -21.20 15.43
N ILE A 57 30.64 -21.42 14.51
CA ILE A 57 29.28 -21.92 14.76
C ILE A 57 29.23 -23.36 14.26
N CYS A 58 28.79 -24.29 15.11
CA CYS A 58 28.63 -25.69 14.72
C CYS A 58 27.56 -25.78 13.61
N ASP A 59 27.86 -26.47 12.52
CA ASP A 59 26.89 -26.68 11.44
C ASP A 59 25.68 -27.41 12.02
N THR A 60 24.47 -26.85 11.87
CA THR A 60 23.25 -27.43 12.47
C THR A 60 22.92 -28.80 11.90
N ILE A 61 23.23 -29.04 10.63
CA ILE A 61 23.01 -30.31 9.94
C ILE A 61 24.36 -30.81 9.43
N THR A 62 24.79 -31.95 9.93
CA THR A 62 26.03 -32.60 9.50
C THR A 62 25.73 -34.04 9.14
N TYR A 63 26.14 -34.48 7.95
CA TYR A 63 25.99 -35.87 7.56
C TYR A 63 26.84 -36.77 8.47
N CYS A 64 26.20 -37.75 9.10
CA CYS A 64 26.87 -38.78 9.88
C CYS A 64 26.51 -40.15 9.29
N ARG A 65 27.51 -40.99 9.07
CA ARG A 65 27.28 -42.39 8.68
C ARG A 65 26.64 -43.14 9.83
N LYS A 66 25.79 -44.11 9.50
CA LYS A 66 25.00 -44.86 10.50
C LYS A 66 25.89 -45.52 11.56
N GLU A 67 27.08 -46.00 11.19
CA GLU A 67 28.00 -46.68 12.09
C GLU A 67 28.59 -45.74 13.16
N ASN A 68 28.65 -44.43 12.88
CA ASN A 68 29.21 -43.41 13.76
C ASN A 68 28.12 -42.57 14.45
N TYR A 69 26.85 -42.96 14.30
CA TYR A 69 25.72 -42.23 14.87
C TYR A 69 25.64 -42.47 16.38
N SER A 70 26.27 -41.58 17.14
CA SER A 70 26.30 -41.64 18.59
C SER A 70 25.08 -40.95 19.21
N MET A 71 24.86 -41.19 20.51
CA MET A 71 23.85 -40.50 21.31
C MET A 71 23.97 -38.96 21.22
N PHE A 72 25.18 -38.43 21.02
CA PHE A 72 25.38 -37.01 20.83
C PHE A 72 24.73 -36.47 19.55
N PHE A 73 24.89 -37.20 18.43
CA PHE A 73 24.23 -36.84 17.16
C PHE A 73 22.72 -36.97 17.26
N PHE A 74 22.22 -38.01 17.94
CA PHE A 74 20.80 -38.14 18.24
C PHE A 74 20.22 -36.94 19.00
N GLN A 75 20.87 -36.51 20.08
CA GLN A 75 20.42 -35.34 20.85
C GLN A 75 20.51 -34.04 20.05
N LYS A 76 21.48 -33.92 19.14
CA LYS A 76 21.60 -32.76 18.25
C LYS A 76 20.43 -32.72 17.26
N ASP A 77 20.15 -33.83 16.59
CA ASP A 77 19.06 -33.93 15.62
C ASP A 77 17.70 -33.77 16.31
N TYR A 78 17.51 -34.37 17.47
CA TYR A 78 16.29 -34.21 18.27
C TYR A 78 16.03 -32.74 18.63
N ARG A 79 17.06 -32.02 19.11
CA ARG A 79 16.95 -30.58 19.41
C ARG A 79 16.65 -29.75 18.16
N LEU A 80 17.26 -30.09 17.02
CA LEU A 80 16.97 -29.43 15.75
C LEU A 80 15.49 -29.61 15.35
N LEU A 81 14.95 -30.83 15.48
CA LEU A 81 13.53 -31.09 15.19
C LEU A 81 12.61 -30.30 16.14
N GLU A 82 12.90 -30.28 17.44
CA GLU A 82 12.12 -29.47 18.39
C GLU A 82 12.19 -27.96 18.10
N GLU A 83 13.35 -27.46 17.63
CA GLU A 83 13.50 -26.06 17.23
C GLU A 83 12.66 -25.73 16.00
N ILE A 84 12.71 -26.60 14.98
CA ILE A 84 11.88 -26.48 13.76
C ILE A 84 10.39 -26.51 14.12
N ASP A 85 9.96 -27.44 14.97
CA ASP A 85 8.56 -27.55 15.41
C ASP A 85 8.10 -26.29 16.15
N ARG A 86 8.95 -25.76 17.02
CA ARG A 86 8.67 -24.51 17.75
C ARG A 86 8.57 -23.32 16.80
N GLU A 87 9.45 -23.24 15.81
CA GLU A 87 9.43 -22.18 14.81
C GLU A 87 8.19 -22.28 13.92
N ASN A 88 7.81 -23.49 13.50
CA ASN A 88 6.59 -23.74 12.74
C ASN A 88 5.34 -23.36 13.54
N ALA A 89 5.25 -23.76 14.81
CA ALA A 89 4.15 -23.37 15.69
C ALA A 89 4.05 -21.84 15.84
N CYS A 90 5.19 -21.13 15.89
CA CYS A 90 5.21 -19.66 15.91
C CYS A 90 4.69 -19.08 14.59
N ARG A 91 5.18 -19.58 13.44
CA ARG A 91 4.73 -19.16 12.11
C ARG A 91 3.23 -19.39 11.91
N GLU A 92 2.71 -20.55 12.30
CA GLU A 92 1.28 -20.86 12.20
C GLU A 92 0.42 -19.89 13.03
N LYS A 93 0.81 -19.60 14.28
CA LYS A 93 0.13 -18.59 15.11
C LYS A 93 0.14 -17.22 14.44
N GLN A 94 1.26 -16.83 13.83
CA GLN A 94 1.34 -15.57 13.08
C GLN A 94 0.39 -15.57 11.87
N LEU A 95 0.36 -16.64 11.07
CA LEU A 95 -0.52 -16.78 9.91
C LEU A 95 -2.01 -16.74 10.32
N LEU A 96 -2.39 -17.43 11.39
CA LEU A 96 -3.75 -17.39 11.94
C LEU A 96 -4.11 -15.97 12.37
N SER A 97 -3.21 -15.27 13.05
CA SER A 97 -3.45 -13.87 13.47
C SER A 97 -3.66 -12.94 12.27
N LEU A 98 -2.89 -13.12 11.19
CA LEU A 98 -3.04 -12.38 9.94
C LEU A 98 -4.37 -12.72 9.25
N SER A 99 -4.75 -13.99 9.21
CA SER A 99 -6.03 -14.46 8.67
C SER A 99 -7.23 -13.85 9.40
N HIS A 100 -7.23 -13.86 10.74
CA HIS A 100 -8.29 -13.23 11.53
C HIS A 100 -8.37 -11.71 11.29
N ARG A 101 -7.22 -11.01 11.26
CA ARG A 101 -7.16 -9.58 10.95
C ARG A 101 -7.71 -9.28 9.56
N ASN A 102 -7.36 -10.11 8.56
CA ASN A 102 -7.84 -9.96 7.19
C ASN A 102 -9.35 -10.21 7.09
N THR A 103 -9.86 -11.25 7.74
CA THR A 103 -11.30 -11.56 7.79
C THR A 103 -12.11 -10.41 8.39
N GLY A 104 -11.63 -9.83 9.50
CA GLY A 104 -12.27 -8.66 10.11
C GLY A 104 -12.23 -7.40 9.23
N ARG A 105 -11.14 -7.20 8.47
CA ARG A 105 -11.04 -6.10 7.49
C ARG A 105 -12.00 -6.30 6.31
N ILE A 106 -12.07 -7.51 5.76
CA ILE A 106 -12.97 -7.87 4.65
C ILE A 106 -14.43 -7.67 5.08
N ARG A 107 -14.80 -8.15 6.28
CA ARG A 107 -16.14 -7.96 6.83
C ARG A 107 -16.53 -6.47 6.90
N ARG A 108 -15.65 -5.60 7.40
CA ARG A 108 -15.89 -4.16 7.48
C ARG A 108 -16.02 -3.51 6.10
N ARG A 109 -15.21 -3.91 5.12
CA ARG A 109 -15.31 -3.44 3.73
C ARG A 109 -16.64 -3.85 3.10
N ASN A 110 -17.07 -5.09 3.30
CA ASN A 110 -18.36 -5.57 2.80
C ASN A 110 -19.54 -4.85 3.47
N GLN A 111 -19.45 -4.58 4.78
CA GLN A 111 -20.44 -3.77 5.50
C GLN A 111 -20.53 -2.34 4.94
N LEU A 112 -19.38 -1.71 4.63
CA LEU A 112 -19.33 -0.39 4.01
C LEU A 112 -20.00 -0.39 2.63
N VAL A 113 -19.69 -1.38 1.77
CA VAL A 113 -20.30 -1.50 0.44
C VAL A 113 -21.81 -1.72 0.56
N LYS A 114 -22.26 -2.58 1.48
CA LYS A 114 -23.68 -2.82 1.71
C LYS A 114 -24.40 -1.54 2.13
N LEU A 115 -23.87 -0.81 3.10
CA LEU A 115 -24.46 0.44 3.58
C LEU A 115 -24.45 1.53 2.48
N ALA A 116 -23.39 1.61 1.67
CA ALA A 116 -23.33 2.53 0.54
C ALA A 116 -24.43 2.22 -0.49
N ASN A 117 -24.66 0.94 -0.80
CA ASN A 117 -25.73 0.51 -1.69
C ASN A 117 -27.13 0.80 -1.11
N GLU A 118 -27.33 0.66 0.20
CA GLU A 118 -28.58 1.05 0.89
C GLU A 118 -28.89 2.55 0.72
N TYR A 119 -27.86 3.39 0.64
CA TYR A 119 -27.99 4.82 0.32
C TYR A 119 -28.07 5.14 -1.18
N GLY A 120 -28.07 4.15 -2.06
CA GLY A 120 -28.09 4.34 -3.52
C GLY A 120 -26.75 4.76 -4.12
N VAL A 121 -25.63 4.57 -3.39
CA VAL A 121 -24.28 4.91 -3.84
C VAL A 121 -23.58 3.66 -4.39
N THR A 122 -23.13 3.73 -5.65
CA THR A 122 -22.43 2.61 -6.30
C THR A 122 -20.94 2.61 -5.94
N LEU A 123 -20.58 1.96 -4.82
CA LEU A 123 -19.20 1.88 -4.31
C LEU A 123 -18.51 0.56 -4.70
N ARG A 124 -17.38 0.65 -5.41
CA ARG A 124 -16.50 -0.47 -5.78
C ARG A 124 -15.16 -0.34 -5.05
N LEU A 125 -14.92 -1.28 -4.14
CA LEU A 125 -13.67 -1.39 -3.40
C LEU A 125 -12.73 -2.38 -4.09
N ALA A 126 -11.43 -2.09 -4.13
CA ALA A 126 -10.47 -3.01 -4.71
C ALA A 126 -10.35 -4.29 -3.85
N PRO A 127 -10.14 -5.46 -4.47
CA PRO A 127 -9.96 -6.71 -3.73
C PRO A 127 -8.66 -6.73 -2.94
N THR A 128 -7.62 -6.05 -3.43
CA THR A 128 -6.30 -5.99 -2.79
C THR A 128 -6.10 -4.65 -2.06
N LEU A 129 -5.53 -4.72 -0.86
CA LEU A 129 -5.23 -3.53 -0.04
C LEU A 129 -3.89 -2.86 -0.40
N MET A 130 -3.24 -3.30 -1.48
CA MET A 130 -1.88 -2.89 -1.84
C MET A 130 -1.85 -1.66 -2.76
N LEU A 131 -2.98 -1.33 -3.38
CA LEU A 131 -3.12 -0.19 -4.28
C LEU A 131 -2.93 1.13 -3.51
N SER A 132 -2.25 2.09 -4.14
CA SER A 132 -1.94 3.41 -3.56
C SER A 132 -3.19 4.13 -3.07
N ARG A 133 -4.26 4.11 -3.88
CA ARG A 133 -5.55 4.72 -3.54
C ARG A 133 -6.19 4.11 -2.29
N THR A 134 -6.08 2.79 -2.12
CA THR A 134 -6.61 2.08 -0.95
C THR A 134 -5.85 2.44 0.33
N LYS A 135 -4.53 2.69 0.24
CA LYS A 135 -3.72 3.13 1.39
C LYS A 135 -4.09 4.53 1.88
N VAL A 136 -4.49 5.40 0.96
CA VAL A 136 -4.92 6.78 1.26
C VAL A 136 -6.37 6.81 1.77
N ASN A 137 -7.22 5.89 1.30
CA ASN A 137 -8.63 5.86 1.67
C ASN A 137 -8.85 5.60 3.18
N LYS A 138 -9.56 6.51 3.86
CA LYS A 138 -9.96 6.37 5.27
C LYS A 138 -11.47 6.31 5.46
N THR A 139 -12.23 6.08 4.37
CA THR A 139 -13.68 5.94 4.41
C THR A 139 -14.08 4.82 5.36
N ARG A 140 -14.98 5.11 6.31
CA ARG A 140 -15.40 4.15 7.33
C ARG A 140 -16.87 4.33 7.71
N VAL A 141 -17.46 3.25 8.18
CA VAL A 141 -18.77 3.30 8.84
C VAL A 141 -18.54 3.80 10.27
N HIS A 142 -19.20 4.90 10.62
CA HIS A 142 -19.29 5.39 11.98
C HIS A 142 -20.57 4.85 12.61
N ILE A 143 -20.40 4.19 13.75
CA ILE A 143 -21.48 3.57 14.51
C ILE A 143 -21.57 4.34 15.81
N GLN A 144 -22.67 5.04 16.00
CA GLN A 144 -23.02 5.71 17.24
C GLN A 144 -24.11 4.90 17.94
N LYS A 145 -24.12 4.90 19.28
CA LYS A 145 -25.19 4.24 20.04
C LYS A 145 -26.51 4.97 19.77
N ASP A 146 -27.57 4.20 19.52
CA ASP A 146 -28.95 4.65 19.34
C ASP A 146 -29.23 5.54 18.11
N GLU A 147 -28.24 5.70 17.21
CA GLU A 147 -28.35 6.47 15.96
C GLU A 147 -28.11 5.56 14.74
N PRO A 148 -28.64 5.92 13.55
CA PRO A 148 -28.38 5.16 12.34
C PRO A 148 -26.89 5.20 11.99
N LYS A 149 -26.41 4.10 11.40
CA LYS A 149 -25.02 3.99 10.95
C LYS A 149 -24.78 5.02 9.85
N ILE A 150 -23.77 5.88 10.01
CA ILE A 150 -23.40 6.88 9.00
C ILE A 150 -22.08 6.49 8.34
N ILE A 151 -21.88 6.90 7.09
CA ILE A 151 -20.59 6.73 6.40
C ILE A 151 -19.83 8.06 6.48
N LEU A 152 -18.62 7.99 7.05
CA LEU A 152 -17.64 9.08 6.97
C LEU A 152 -16.77 8.85 5.74
N TRP A 153 -16.83 9.78 4.79
CA TRP A 153 -16.21 9.66 3.48
C TRP A 153 -14.82 10.28 3.45
N SER A 154 -13.92 9.63 2.71
CA SER A 154 -12.76 10.31 2.12
C SER A 154 -13.14 10.79 0.73
N ILE A 155 -12.81 12.03 0.38
CA ILE A 155 -13.12 12.62 -0.91
C ILE A 155 -11.81 13.04 -1.57
N GLU A 156 -11.60 12.60 -2.79
CA GLU A 156 -10.49 13.05 -3.62
C GLU A 156 -10.94 14.24 -4.47
N PHE A 157 -10.22 15.35 -4.39
CA PHE A 157 -10.35 16.45 -5.34
C PHE A 157 -9.21 16.39 -6.35
N SER A 158 -9.56 16.44 -7.63
CA SER A 158 -8.60 16.53 -8.75
C SER A 158 -8.67 17.95 -9.32
N LEU A 159 -7.59 18.72 -9.14
CA LEU A 159 -7.49 20.09 -9.61
C LEU A 159 -6.98 20.08 -11.05
N MET A 160 -7.86 20.46 -11.98
CA MET A 160 -7.54 20.48 -13.41
C MET A 160 -6.65 21.68 -13.75
N SER A 161 -5.67 21.47 -14.63
CA SER A 161 -4.89 22.59 -15.17
C SER A 161 -5.71 23.39 -16.19
N SER A 162 -5.38 24.68 -16.39
CA SER A 162 -6.07 25.54 -17.36
C SER A 162 -5.92 25.07 -18.81
N GLU A 163 -4.94 24.21 -19.11
CA GLU A 163 -4.68 23.64 -20.44
C GLU A 163 -5.62 22.46 -20.75
N GLU A 164 -5.92 21.63 -19.73
CA GLU A 164 -6.76 20.43 -19.84
C GLU A 164 -8.26 20.75 -19.93
N ALA A 165 -8.65 22.01 -19.72
CA ALA A 165 -10.05 22.45 -19.72
C ALA A 165 -10.65 22.64 -21.13
N SER A 166 -9.87 22.43 -22.20
CA SER A 166 -10.30 22.70 -23.58
C SER A 166 -10.79 21.44 -24.32
N ASP A 167 -10.27 20.26 -24.00
CA ASP A 167 -10.59 18.99 -24.68
C ASP A 167 -11.24 17.99 -23.72
N VAL A 168 -12.57 17.94 -23.73
CA VAL A 168 -13.40 17.07 -22.86
C VAL A 168 -13.27 15.58 -23.23
N THR A 169 -12.77 15.26 -24.42
CA THR A 169 -12.79 13.90 -24.98
C THR A 169 -11.68 12.97 -24.50
N CYS A 170 -10.63 13.48 -23.83
CA CYS A 170 -9.44 12.68 -23.56
C CYS A 170 -8.80 12.96 -22.18
N ILE A 171 -9.57 13.05 -21.09
CA ILE A 171 -8.98 13.00 -19.74
C ILE A 171 -8.57 11.55 -19.47
N THR A 172 -7.46 11.13 -20.08
CA THR A 172 -6.81 9.87 -19.77
C THR A 172 -6.31 9.91 -18.32
N SER A 173 -6.22 8.74 -17.69
CA SER A 173 -5.82 8.51 -16.29
C SER A 173 -4.43 9.05 -15.88
N HIS A 174 -3.74 9.77 -16.78
CA HIS A 174 -2.42 10.36 -16.61
C HIS A 174 -2.40 11.91 -16.67
N SER A 175 -3.55 12.57 -16.54
CA SER A 175 -3.59 14.05 -16.48
C SER A 175 -2.71 14.57 -15.33
N LYS A 176 -2.00 15.68 -15.59
CA LYS A 176 -1.06 16.33 -14.66
C LYS A 176 -1.82 17.15 -13.61
N SER A 177 -2.93 16.60 -13.11
CA SER A 177 -3.79 17.25 -12.12
C SER A 177 -3.22 17.03 -10.71
N ILE A 178 -3.31 18.07 -9.88
CA ILE A 178 -2.97 17.94 -8.45
C ILE A 178 -4.13 17.18 -7.80
N ARG A 179 -3.84 16.08 -7.12
CA ARG A 179 -4.85 15.32 -6.35
C ARG A 179 -4.65 15.51 -4.88
N LEU A 180 -5.73 15.84 -4.19
CA LEU A 180 -5.76 16.00 -2.74
C LEU A 180 -6.91 15.17 -2.17
N VAL A 181 -6.74 14.67 -0.95
CA VAL A 181 -7.77 13.87 -0.29
C VAL A 181 -8.14 14.50 1.04
N VAL A 182 -9.44 14.72 1.22
CA VAL A 182 -10.04 15.18 2.48
C VAL A 182 -10.72 14.00 3.14
N HIS A 183 -10.56 13.84 4.45
CA HIS A 183 -11.13 12.73 5.22
C HIS A 183 -12.26 13.20 6.12
N ASP A 184 -12.98 12.24 6.71
CA ASP A 184 -13.98 12.47 7.76
C ASP A 184 -15.15 13.37 7.35
N GLN A 185 -15.58 13.27 6.08
CA GLN A 185 -16.67 14.07 5.56
C GLN A 185 -18.02 13.37 5.76
N GLU A 186 -18.96 14.10 6.35
CA GLU A 186 -20.33 13.61 6.53
C GLU A 186 -21.15 13.74 5.24
N GLN A 187 -22.06 12.80 5.03
CA GLN A 187 -22.89 12.73 3.84
C GLN A 187 -23.86 13.92 3.67
N LEU A 188 -24.21 14.61 4.75
CA LEU A 188 -25.13 15.76 4.74
C LEU A 188 -24.41 17.10 4.53
N THR A 189 -23.08 17.14 4.63
CA THR A 189 -22.31 18.38 4.45
C THR A 189 -22.38 18.84 3.00
N ARG A 190 -22.52 20.15 2.80
CA ARG A 190 -22.54 20.77 1.46
C ARG A 190 -21.14 20.82 0.87
N LEU A 191 -21.02 20.60 -0.44
CA LEU A 191 -19.73 20.59 -1.14
C LEU A 191 -18.96 21.91 -0.97
N CYS A 192 -19.65 23.05 -1.00
CA CYS A 192 -19.03 24.37 -0.78
C CYS A 192 -18.41 24.49 0.62
N THR A 193 -19.06 23.94 1.65
CA THR A 193 -18.56 23.94 3.03
C THR A 193 -17.33 23.06 3.17
N ILE A 194 -17.34 21.87 2.53
CA ILE A 194 -16.17 20.98 2.48
C ILE A 194 -14.99 21.71 1.82
N TRP A 195 -15.25 22.31 0.66
CA TRP A 195 -14.23 23.03 -0.10
C TRP A 195 -13.68 24.24 0.67
N SER A 196 -14.54 25.07 1.27
CA SER A 196 -14.08 26.24 2.02
C SER A 196 -13.27 25.86 3.24
N ASN A 197 -13.73 24.86 4.02
CA ASN A 197 -13.12 24.52 5.30
C ASN A 197 -11.79 23.80 5.15
N HIS A 198 -11.59 23.05 4.08
CA HIS A 198 -10.38 22.25 3.88
C HIS A 198 -9.37 22.89 2.92
N ILE A 199 -9.81 23.81 2.05
CA ILE A 199 -8.96 24.32 0.98
C ILE A 199 -8.85 25.85 1.03
N LEU A 200 -9.95 26.60 1.13
CA LEU A 200 -9.88 28.07 1.09
C LEU A 200 -9.45 28.70 2.43
N ASN A 201 -9.97 28.20 3.56
CA ASN A 201 -9.79 28.80 4.88
C ASN A 201 -8.64 28.15 5.68
N VAL A 202 -7.63 27.65 4.97
CA VAL A 202 -6.57 26.80 5.53
C VAL A 202 -5.20 27.31 5.10
N SER A 203 -4.19 27.23 5.97
CA SER A 203 -2.82 27.62 5.66
C SER A 203 -2.24 26.79 4.50
N SER A 204 -1.29 27.36 3.76
CA SER A 204 -0.60 26.66 2.65
C SER A 204 0.03 25.33 3.06
N GLU A 205 0.62 25.26 4.26
CA GLU A 205 1.19 24.02 4.82
C GLU A 205 0.16 22.91 4.98
N ARG A 206 -1.02 23.25 5.54
CA ARG A 206 -2.10 22.29 5.73
C ARG A 206 -2.76 21.92 4.41
N GLN A 207 -2.81 22.82 3.43
CA GLN A 207 -3.24 22.50 2.07
C GLN A 207 -2.30 21.45 1.47
N ASP A 208 -0.99 21.67 1.51
CA ASP A 208 0.00 20.77 0.92
C ASP A 208 0.01 19.39 1.59
N ALA A 209 -0.31 19.31 2.89
CA ALA A 209 -0.47 18.04 3.60
C ALA A 209 -1.63 17.16 3.07
N LEU A 210 -2.61 17.74 2.38
CA LEU A 210 -3.71 17.00 1.75
C LEU A 210 -3.30 16.38 0.41
N ILE A 211 -2.16 16.77 -0.16
CA ILE A 211 -1.73 16.33 -1.50
C ILE A 211 -1.30 14.88 -1.47
N THR A 212 -1.91 14.08 -2.33
CA THR A 212 -1.62 12.65 -2.49
C THR A 212 -0.91 12.35 -3.81
N TYR A 213 -1.01 13.27 -4.77
CA TYR A 213 -0.28 13.22 -6.02
C TYR A 213 -0.09 14.63 -6.61
N TYR A 214 1.07 14.85 -7.21
CA TYR A 214 1.38 16.05 -7.98
C TYR A 214 2.22 15.68 -9.21
N PRO A 215 2.12 16.44 -10.32
CA PRO A 215 2.91 16.18 -11.51
C PRO A 215 4.40 16.48 -11.29
N SER A 216 5.27 15.68 -11.93
CA SER A 216 6.72 15.86 -11.90
C SER A 216 7.11 17.26 -12.39
N GLY A 217 7.97 17.96 -11.63
CA GLY A 217 8.41 19.33 -11.94
C GLY A 217 7.68 20.45 -11.19
N SER A 218 6.73 20.13 -10.31
CA SER A 218 6.05 21.13 -9.46
C SER A 218 6.95 21.64 -8.31
N PRO A 219 6.79 22.90 -7.84
CA PRO A 219 7.51 23.42 -6.66
C PRO A 219 7.29 22.54 -5.41
N PRO A 220 8.23 22.48 -4.46
CA PRO A 220 8.12 21.62 -3.29
C PRO A 220 6.95 21.98 -2.36
N PHE A 221 6.57 23.25 -2.28
CA PHE A 221 5.51 23.80 -1.43
C PHE A 221 4.61 24.80 -2.18
N GLY A 222 3.47 25.14 -1.58
CA GLY A 222 2.52 26.12 -2.08
C GLY A 222 1.80 25.69 -3.35
N LYS A 223 1.66 24.38 -3.60
CA LYS A 223 1.13 23.85 -4.88
C LYS A 223 -0.34 24.21 -5.06
N ILE A 224 -1.13 24.02 -4.01
CA ILE A 224 -2.57 24.35 -4.02
C ILE A 224 -2.76 25.86 -4.03
N SER A 225 -1.99 26.61 -3.23
CA SER A 225 -2.06 28.08 -3.21
C SER A 225 -1.70 28.67 -4.58
N SER A 226 -0.64 28.16 -5.22
CA SER A 226 -0.24 28.54 -6.58
C SER A 226 -1.35 28.23 -7.60
N TRP A 227 -1.95 27.03 -7.52
CA TRP A 227 -3.08 26.68 -8.37
C TRP A 227 -4.28 27.58 -8.10
N LEU A 228 -4.61 27.92 -6.86
CA LEU A 228 -5.73 28.81 -6.49
C LEU A 228 -5.53 30.23 -7.02
N HIS A 229 -4.32 30.77 -6.94
CA HIS A 229 -4.01 32.15 -7.34
C HIS A 229 -3.56 32.30 -8.81
N SER A 230 -3.42 31.22 -9.57
CA SER A 230 -3.11 31.29 -11.00
C SER A 230 -4.19 32.08 -11.75
N LYS A 231 -3.76 33.06 -12.57
CA LYS A 231 -4.67 33.94 -13.30
C LYS A 231 -5.48 33.13 -14.32
N THR A 232 -6.81 33.22 -14.24
CA THR A 232 -7.68 32.86 -15.36
C THR A 232 -7.70 34.03 -16.35
N SER A 233 -7.71 33.75 -17.64
CA SER A 233 -7.55 34.73 -18.72
C SER A 233 -8.71 35.75 -18.89
N ARG A 234 -9.53 36.03 -17.87
CA ARG A 234 -10.57 37.07 -17.91
C ARG A 234 -10.56 37.93 -16.64
N PRO A 235 -10.32 39.26 -16.73
CA PRO A 235 -10.09 40.11 -15.55
C PRO A 235 -11.36 40.58 -14.80
N SER A 236 -12.57 40.12 -15.14
CA SER A 236 -13.80 40.87 -14.81
C SER A 236 -14.66 40.36 -13.64
N ASP A 237 -14.40 39.18 -13.06
CA ASP A 237 -15.19 38.72 -11.91
C ASP A 237 -14.34 38.69 -10.63
N SER A 238 -14.65 39.59 -9.71
CA SER A 238 -13.99 39.83 -8.42
C SER A 238 -14.16 38.69 -7.39
N THR A 239 -14.65 37.52 -7.80
CA THR A 239 -14.66 36.30 -6.97
C THR A 239 -14.27 35.10 -7.82
N ALA A 240 -13.28 34.32 -7.36
CA ALA A 240 -12.84 33.11 -8.05
C ALA A 240 -13.99 32.09 -8.07
N LYS A 241 -14.64 31.91 -9.23
CA LYS A 241 -15.71 30.94 -9.42
C LYS A 241 -15.12 29.57 -9.73
N PHE A 242 -15.35 28.61 -8.83
CA PHE A 242 -14.95 27.21 -9.01
C PHE A 242 -16.11 26.37 -9.53
N TYR A 243 -15.80 25.48 -10.48
CA TYR A 243 -16.74 24.53 -11.06
C TYR A 243 -16.35 23.11 -10.66
N PHE A 244 -17.33 22.31 -10.26
CA PHE A 244 -17.14 20.94 -9.80
C PHE A 244 -17.75 19.96 -10.80
N TYR A 245 -17.07 18.85 -11.05
CA TYR A 245 -17.53 17.82 -11.98
C TYR A 245 -17.31 16.42 -11.39
N VAL A 246 -18.15 15.47 -11.78
CA VAL A 246 -17.97 14.05 -11.52
C VAL A 246 -17.96 13.29 -12.84
N ASN A 247 -17.16 12.23 -12.93
CA ASN A 247 -17.12 11.37 -14.10
C ASN A 247 -18.19 10.28 -13.96
N VAL A 248 -19.15 10.27 -14.88
CA VAL A 248 -20.30 9.36 -14.92
C VAL A 248 -20.11 8.40 -16.09
N GLN A 249 -20.35 7.11 -15.85
CA GLN A 249 -20.34 6.08 -16.89
C GLN A 249 -21.75 5.93 -17.46
N GLU A 250 -21.89 6.14 -18.76
CA GLU A 250 -23.13 5.89 -19.50
C GLU A 250 -22.96 4.65 -20.39
N ASN A 251 -23.99 3.80 -20.42
CA ASN A 251 -24.04 2.67 -21.35
C ASN A 251 -24.41 3.20 -22.74
N GLY A 252 -23.45 3.27 -23.66
CA GLY A 252 -23.74 3.51 -25.07
C GLY A 252 -24.53 2.33 -25.64
N VAL A 253 -25.74 2.59 -26.16
CA VAL A 253 -26.46 1.63 -27.00
C VAL A 253 -26.10 1.94 -28.45
N GLU A 254 -25.10 1.26 -29.00
CA GLU A 254 -24.96 1.18 -30.46
C GLU A 254 -25.90 0.09 -30.97
N GLN A 255 -26.95 0.47 -31.69
CA GLN A 255 -27.65 -0.48 -32.55
C GLN A 255 -26.77 -0.78 -33.76
N VAL A 256 -26.04 -1.88 -33.72
CA VAL A 256 -25.41 -2.46 -34.91
C VAL A 256 -26.14 -3.75 -35.26
N SER A 257 -26.51 -3.84 -36.54
CA SER A 257 -27.23 -4.92 -37.20
C SER A 257 -26.71 -6.32 -36.87
N LYS A 258 -27.62 -7.30 -36.99
CA LYS A 258 -27.44 -8.74 -36.76
C LYS A 258 -26.07 -9.24 -37.21
N ASP A 259 -25.45 -9.98 -36.31
CA ASP A 259 -24.15 -10.66 -36.38
C ASP A 259 -22.96 -9.81 -35.91
N ILE A 260 -22.37 -10.26 -34.79
CA ILE A 260 -21.08 -9.89 -34.15
C ILE A 260 -21.24 -9.37 -32.71
N LYS A 261 -20.39 -9.92 -31.84
CA LYS A 261 -20.29 -9.79 -30.37
C LYS A 261 -20.47 -8.34 -29.87
N THR A 262 -21.40 -8.17 -28.92
CA THR A 262 -21.61 -6.92 -28.15
C THR A 262 -20.33 -6.50 -27.44
N THR A 263 -19.67 -5.47 -27.95
CA THR A 263 -18.60 -4.75 -27.24
C THR A 263 -19.22 -3.44 -26.73
N THR A 264 -19.68 -3.43 -25.47
CA THR A 264 -20.21 -2.21 -24.85
C THR A 264 -19.07 -1.21 -24.66
N THR A 265 -19.06 -0.15 -25.47
CA THR A 265 -18.16 0.98 -25.28
C THR A 265 -18.64 1.77 -24.05
N LEU A 266 -17.85 1.76 -22.97
CA LEU A 266 -18.09 2.64 -21.83
C LEU A 266 -17.69 4.06 -22.23
N GLN A 267 -18.67 4.96 -22.31
CA GLN A 267 -18.40 6.38 -22.50
C GLN A 267 -18.41 7.08 -21.13
N ASN A 268 -17.31 7.78 -20.84
CA ASN A 268 -17.14 8.58 -19.63
C ASN A 268 -17.56 10.02 -19.91
N ASN A 269 -18.56 10.53 -19.18
CA ASN A 269 -19.07 11.88 -19.32
C ASN A 269 -18.86 12.69 -18.02
N TYR A 270 -18.39 13.93 -18.15
CA TYR A 270 -18.17 14.82 -17.02
C TYR A 270 -19.44 15.63 -16.73
N VAL A 271 -20.13 15.30 -15.64
CA VAL A 271 -21.36 15.97 -15.23
C VAL A 271 -21.04 17.08 -14.23
N LYS A 272 -21.55 18.29 -14.51
CA LYS A 272 -21.38 19.46 -13.64
C LYS A 272 -22.19 19.30 -12.35
N VAL A 273 -21.54 19.59 -11.23
CA VAL A 273 -22.11 19.52 -9.89
C VAL A 273 -22.14 20.91 -9.25
N PHE A 274 -23.28 21.27 -8.68
CA PHE A 274 -23.42 22.53 -7.95
C PHE A 274 -22.81 22.41 -6.55
N SER A 275 -22.02 23.42 -6.16
CA SER A 275 -21.37 23.48 -4.86
C SER A 275 -22.34 23.54 -3.67
N THR A 276 -23.60 23.91 -3.90
CA THR A 276 -24.65 23.96 -2.87
C THR A 276 -25.25 22.61 -2.53
N ARG A 277 -25.03 21.58 -3.36
CA ARG A 277 -25.55 20.22 -3.11
C ARG A 277 -24.85 19.58 -1.91
N ARG A 278 -25.59 18.73 -1.19
CA ARG A 278 -25.03 17.88 -0.14
C ARG A 278 -24.20 16.79 -0.79
N LEU A 279 -23.22 16.27 -0.05
CA LEU A 279 -22.36 15.21 -0.53
C LEU A 279 -23.18 14.01 -1.01
N ILE A 280 -24.18 13.57 -0.24
CA ILE A 280 -25.02 12.42 -0.61
C ILE A 280 -25.69 12.58 -1.97
N ASP A 281 -26.21 13.78 -2.27
CA ASP A 281 -26.91 14.07 -3.53
C ASP A 281 -25.97 14.01 -4.75
N ILE A 282 -24.66 14.11 -4.51
CA ILE A 282 -23.60 13.96 -5.53
C ILE A 282 -23.21 12.49 -5.67
N LEU A 283 -23.09 11.77 -4.56
CA LEU A 283 -22.71 10.36 -4.55
C LEU A 283 -23.78 9.46 -5.17
N THR A 284 -25.05 9.89 -5.16
CA THR A 284 -26.19 9.16 -5.74
C THR A 284 -26.50 9.56 -7.20
N ILE A 285 -25.62 10.32 -7.87
CA ILE A 285 -25.80 10.66 -9.28
C ILE A 285 -25.84 9.37 -10.12
N PRO A 286 -26.87 9.16 -10.95
CA PRO A 286 -26.95 7.97 -11.80
C PRO A 286 -25.70 7.82 -12.67
N GLY A 287 -25.16 6.60 -12.74
CA GLY A 287 -23.93 6.28 -13.48
C GLY A 287 -22.63 6.73 -12.80
N PHE A 288 -22.68 7.39 -11.64
CA PHE A 288 -21.48 7.72 -10.87
C PHE A 288 -20.97 6.48 -10.12
N ILE A 289 -19.93 5.84 -10.65
CA ILE A 289 -19.31 4.67 -10.05
C ILE A 289 -18.08 5.08 -9.26
N ILE A 290 -18.13 4.86 -7.94
CA ILE A 290 -17.05 5.25 -7.02
C ILE A 290 -16.06 4.10 -6.87
N HIS A 291 -14.82 4.32 -7.30
CA HIS A 291 -13.72 3.38 -7.08
C HIS A 291 -12.88 3.78 -5.86
N GLU A 292 -12.95 2.98 -4.79
CA GLU A 292 -12.41 3.25 -3.44
C GLU A 292 -13.03 4.45 -2.72
N MET A 293 -12.92 5.65 -3.31
CA MET A 293 -13.41 6.91 -2.75
C MET A 293 -13.87 7.84 -3.88
N PRO A 294 -14.84 8.74 -3.66
CA PRO A 294 -15.34 9.66 -4.68
C PRO A 294 -14.25 10.61 -5.18
N THR A 295 -14.15 10.78 -6.50
CA THR A 295 -13.31 11.81 -7.13
C THR A 295 -14.18 12.94 -7.66
N ILE A 296 -13.90 14.16 -7.21
CA ILE A 296 -14.53 15.38 -7.67
C ILE A 296 -13.48 16.21 -8.41
N TYR A 297 -13.74 16.50 -9.67
CA TYR A 297 -12.88 17.32 -10.50
C TYR A 297 -13.22 18.79 -10.29
N VAL A 298 -12.20 19.63 -10.16
CA VAL A 298 -12.36 21.07 -9.94
C VAL A 298 -11.67 21.82 -11.05
N SER A 299 -12.43 22.71 -11.69
CA SER A 299 -11.93 23.60 -12.74
C SER A 299 -12.26 25.05 -12.41
N LYS A 300 -11.39 25.96 -12.87
CA LYS A 300 -11.61 27.42 -12.80
C LYS A 300 -12.38 27.96 -14.01
N LYS A 301 -12.57 27.14 -15.05
CA LYS A 301 -13.35 27.47 -16.25
C LYS A 301 -14.54 26.51 -16.35
N ASP A 302 -15.65 27.01 -16.87
CA ASP A 302 -16.80 26.18 -17.17
C ASP A 302 -16.43 25.25 -18.34
N LEU A 303 -16.61 23.95 -18.17
CA LEU A 303 -16.30 22.92 -19.16
C LEU A 303 -17.53 22.67 -20.06
N THR A 304 -18.37 23.68 -20.30
CA THR A 304 -19.57 23.50 -21.12
C THR A 304 -19.16 23.01 -22.51
N ASN A 305 -19.59 21.79 -22.85
CA ASN A 305 -19.50 21.23 -24.19
C ASN A 305 -19.97 22.28 -25.20
N LYS A 306 -19.15 22.58 -26.19
CA LYS A 306 -19.55 23.37 -27.37
C LYS A 306 -20.52 22.60 -28.30
N ASN A 307 -21.36 21.70 -27.77
CA ASN A 307 -22.29 20.88 -28.55
C ASN A 307 -23.76 21.20 -28.21
N THR A 308 -24.12 22.47 -28.22
CA THR A 308 -25.54 22.90 -28.30
C THR A 308 -25.73 23.97 -29.36
N ASN A 309 -25.10 23.82 -30.53
CA ASN A 309 -25.44 24.57 -31.73
C ASN A 309 -25.16 23.71 -32.96
N GLN A 310 -26.13 22.85 -33.31
CA GLN A 310 -26.63 22.65 -34.67
C GLN A 310 -27.89 21.77 -34.61
#